data_AF-A0AA90ZBV1-F1
#
_entry.id   AF-A0AA90ZBV1-F1
#
_cell.length_a   1.000
_cell.length_b   1.000
_cell.length_c   1.000
_cell.angle_alpha   90.00
_cell.angle_beta   90.00
_cell.angle_gamma   90.00
#
_symmetry.space_group_name_H-M   'P 1'
#
loop_
_entity.id
_entity.type
_entity.pdbx_description
1 polymer ?
#
loop_
_entity_poly.entity_id
_entity_poly.type
_entity_poly.pdbx_seq_one_letter_code
_entity_poly.pdbx_strand_id
1 'polypeptide(L)'
;MTKKTKICLLVCITLSLFLLIPSAGAYEITPINPTVGEEIIVTGNSPTSSVPAKIVFTKTVPVEDGEYLYYVGKVAIPEGPNKFIVEASNVEDLEVKTKLMFWLTAGHPSATDGKASYSMSNVPKGSLLHKTNRHSPA
;
A
#
# COMPACT_ATOMS: atom_id res chain seq x y z
N MET A 1 25.51 -20.52 -47.49
CA MET A 1 25.18 -20.98 -46.12
C MET A 1 24.40 -22.28 -46.20
N THR A 2 24.93 -23.39 -45.68
CA THR A 2 24.33 -24.73 -45.85
C THR A 2 23.12 -24.91 -44.93
N LYS A 3 22.21 -25.84 -45.24
CA LYS A 3 21.02 -26.16 -44.41
C LYS A 3 21.39 -26.44 -42.95
N LYS A 4 22.55 -27.08 -42.73
CA LYS A 4 23.12 -27.36 -41.40
C LYS A 4 23.51 -26.08 -40.65
N THR A 5 24.12 -25.11 -41.33
CA THR A 5 24.46 -23.80 -40.74
C THR A 5 23.20 -23.00 -40.36
N LYS A 6 22.14 -23.07 -41.16
CA LYS A 6 20.86 -22.39 -40.85
C LYS A 6 20.15 -23.01 -39.64
N ILE A 7 20.15 -24.35 -39.53
CA ILE A 7 19.58 -25.06 -38.38
C ILE A 7 20.37 -24.75 -37.11
N CYS A 8 21.70 -24.77 -37.17
CA CYS A 8 22.56 -24.41 -36.03
C CYS A 8 22.29 -22.97 -35.57
N LEU A 9 22.20 -22.02 -36.52
CA LEU A 9 21.87 -20.62 -36.20
C LEU A 9 20.49 -20.49 -35.56
N LEU A 10 19.49 -21.21 -36.08
CA LEU A 10 18.12 -21.20 -35.54
C LEU A 10 18.09 -21.73 -34.10
N VAL A 11 18.79 -22.83 -33.82
CA VAL A 11 18.90 -23.42 -32.48
C VAL A 11 19.61 -22.46 -31.51
N CYS A 12 20.71 -21.84 -31.93
CA CYS A 12 21.42 -20.86 -31.12
C CYS A 12 20.56 -19.63 -30.80
N ILE A 13 19.81 -19.11 -31.77
CA ILE A 13 18.88 -17.99 -31.57
C ILE A 13 17.77 -18.41 -30.59
N THR A 14 17.16 -19.59 -30.76
CA THR A 14 16.12 -20.05 -29.84
C THR A 14 16.66 -20.24 -28.42
N LEU A 15 17.88 -20.76 -28.25
CA LEU A 15 18.49 -20.97 -26.94
C LEU A 15 18.84 -19.65 -26.24
N SER A 16 19.31 -18.66 -26.99
CA SER A 16 19.62 -17.33 -26.46
C SER A 16 18.37 -16.53 -26.12
N LEU A 17 17.24 -16.74 -26.81
CA LEU A 17 15.95 -16.18 -26.40
C LEU A 17 15.44 -16.74 -25.05
N PHE A 18 15.71 -18.01 -24.74
CA PHE A 18 15.29 -18.62 -23.47
C PHE A 18 16.05 -18.09 -22.25
N LEU A 19 17.27 -17.58 -22.42
CA LEU A 19 18.09 -17.02 -21.34
C LEU A 19 17.69 -15.59 -20.93
N LEU A 20 16.81 -14.95 -21.70
CA LEU A 20 16.34 -13.58 -21.45
C LEU A 20 15.12 -13.52 -20.53
N ILE A 21 14.65 -14.65 -19.99
CA ILE A 21 13.54 -14.64 -19.04
C ILE A 21 14.04 -14.01 -17.73
N PRO A 22 13.57 -12.82 -17.33
CA PRO A 22 13.95 -12.25 -16.06
C PRO A 22 13.47 -13.19 -14.96
N SER A 23 14.34 -13.55 -14.02
CA SER A 23 13.89 -14.26 -12.82
C SER A 23 12.98 -13.32 -12.05
N ALA A 24 11.67 -13.59 -12.04
CA ALA A 24 10.79 -12.91 -11.11
C ALA A 24 11.28 -13.22 -9.69
N GLY A 25 11.55 -12.19 -8.90
CA GLY A 25 11.91 -12.37 -7.50
C GLY A 25 10.80 -13.15 -6.80
N ALA A 26 11.12 -14.33 -6.28
CA ALA A 26 10.21 -15.08 -5.44
C ALA A 26 10.31 -14.51 -4.02
N TYR A 27 9.17 -14.08 -3.48
CA TYR A 27 9.04 -13.62 -2.11
C TYR A 27 8.07 -14.55 -1.37
N GLU A 28 8.46 -14.96 -0.17
CA GLU A 28 7.68 -15.77 0.76
C GLU A 28 7.36 -14.91 1.99
N ILE A 29 6.14 -15.05 2.54
CA ILE A 29 5.66 -14.26 3.67
C ILE A 29 5.25 -15.20 4.80
N THR A 30 5.78 -14.97 6.00
CA THR A 30 5.47 -15.77 7.20
C THR A 30 5.23 -14.86 8.41
N PRO A 31 4.16 -15.08 9.20
CA PRO A 31 3.06 -16.01 8.96
C PRO A 31 2.08 -15.47 7.91
N ILE A 32 1.37 -16.37 7.22
CA ILE A 32 0.32 -16.00 6.25
C ILE A 32 -0.88 -15.33 6.92
N ASN A 33 -1.18 -15.70 8.17
CA ASN A 33 -2.27 -15.15 8.97
C ASN A 33 -1.72 -14.60 10.29
N PRO A 34 -1.05 -13.44 10.25
CA PRO A 34 -0.49 -12.83 11.46
C PRO A 34 -1.60 -12.36 12.39
N THR A 35 -1.36 -12.49 13.69
CA THR A 35 -2.15 -11.91 14.77
C THR A 35 -1.54 -10.59 15.24
N VAL A 36 -2.32 -9.79 15.96
CA VAL A 36 -1.89 -8.46 16.39
C VAL A 36 -0.67 -8.58 17.31
N GLY A 37 0.44 -7.98 16.90
CA GLY A 37 1.71 -8.02 17.62
C GLY A 37 2.71 -9.05 17.12
N GLU A 38 2.34 -9.89 16.15
CA GLU A 38 3.29 -10.79 15.48
C GLU A 38 4.16 -10.06 14.46
N GLU A 39 5.40 -10.53 14.33
CA GLU A 39 6.33 -10.09 13.32
C GLU A 39 6.04 -10.79 11.98
N ILE A 40 5.92 -10.01 10.90
CA ILE A 40 5.76 -10.53 9.55
C ILE A 40 7.13 -10.51 8.88
N ILE A 41 7.61 -11.69 8.50
CA ILE A 41 8.89 -11.88 7.82
C ILE A 41 8.61 -12.08 6.33
N VAL A 42 9.27 -11.26 5.50
CA VAL A 42 9.25 -11.40 4.04
C VAL A 42 10.65 -11.80 3.59
N THR A 43 10.81 -13.00 3.05
CA THR A 43 12.07 -13.54 2.54
C THR A 43 12.02 -13.68 1.03
N GLY A 44 13.08 -13.32 0.33
CA GLY A 44 13.12 -13.48 -1.12
C GLY A 44 14.38 -12.94 -1.74
N ASN A 45 14.57 -13.22 -3.03
CA ASN A 45 15.69 -12.68 -3.80
C ASN A 45 15.22 -11.43 -4.55
N SER A 46 15.78 -10.28 -4.17
CA SER A 46 15.57 -9.03 -4.88
C SER A 46 16.80 -8.71 -5.74
N PRO A 47 16.63 -8.37 -7.03
CA PRO A 47 17.72 -7.81 -7.84
C PRO A 47 18.08 -6.37 -7.41
N THR A 48 17.28 -5.74 -6.55
CA THR A 48 17.48 -4.38 -6.03
C THR A 48 17.80 -4.38 -4.54
N SER A 49 18.54 -3.37 -4.08
CA SER A 49 18.91 -3.17 -2.67
C SER A 49 17.74 -2.75 -1.76
N SER A 50 16.60 -2.38 -2.34
CA SER A 50 15.39 -1.98 -1.62
C SER A 50 14.16 -2.64 -2.25
N VAL A 51 13.27 -3.14 -1.41
CA VAL A 51 12.00 -3.76 -1.81
C VAL A 51 10.86 -2.84 -1.37
N PRO A 52 10.04 -2.31 -2.30
CA PRO A 52 8.88 -1.50 -1.92
C PRO A 52 7.83 -2.38 -1.24
N ALA A 53 7.37 -1.96 -0.06
CA ALA A 53 6.29 -2.60 0.67
C ALA A 53 5.02 -1.74 0.61
N LYS A 54 3.86 -2.38 0.44
CA LYS A 54 2.55 -1.73 0.53
C LYS A 54 1.68 -2.48 1.53
N ILE A 55 1.17 -1.75 2.51
CA ILE A 55 0.25 -2.28 3.53
C ILE A 55 -1.09 -1.59 3.34
N VAL A 56 -2.18 -2.37 3.29
CA VAL A 56 -3.54 -1.86 3.12
C VAL A 56 -4.41 -2.40 4.24
N PHE A 57 -5.11 -1.50 4.92
CA PHE A 57 -6.09 -1.85 5.94
C PHE A 57 -7.46 -1.38 5.48
N THR A 58 -8.45 -2.27 5.50
CA THR A 58 -9.83 -1.97 5.13
C THR A 58 -10.72 -2.23 6.34
N LYS A 59 -11.61 -1.28 6.65
CA LYS A 59 -12.59 -1.43 7.72
C LYS A 59 -13.92 -0.77 7.35
N THR A 60 -15.01 -1.48 7.59
CA THR A 60 -16.36 -0.91 7.58
C THR A 60 -16.64 -0.32 8.95
N VAL A 61 -17.08 0.94 8.99
CA VAL A 61 -17.32 1.71 10.22
C VAL A 61 -18.80 2.07 10.25
N PRO A 62 -19.50 1.85 11.39
CA PRO A 62 -20.88 2.29 11.53
C PRO A 62 -20.96 3.82 11.48
N VAL A 63 -22.07 4.32 10.95
CA VAL A 63 -22.41 5.75 10.96
C VAL A 63 -23.36 5.99 12.12
N GLU A 64 -23.05 6.97 12.96
CA GLU A 64 -23.86 7.42 14.09
C GLU A 64 -24.16 8.90 13.90
N ASP A 65 -25.44 9.30 13.98
CA ASP A 65 -25.90 10.68 13.78
C ASP A 65 -25.42 11.34 12.48
N GLY A 66 -25.27 10.51 11.44
CA GLY A 66 -24.77 10.96 10.15
C GLY A 66 -23.29 11.30 10.18
N GLU A 67 -22.49 10.79 11.12
CA GLU A 67 -21.03 10.92 11.13
C GLU A 67 -20.38 9.56 11.39
N TYR A 68 -19.10 9.41 11.09
CA TYR A 68 -18.35 8.19 11.41
C TYR A 68 -16.99 8.55 11.99
N LEU A 69 -16.56 7.79 12.99
CA LEU A 69 -15.31 8.03 13.68
C LEU A 69 -14.50 6.75 13.72
N TYR A 70 -13.31 6.78 13.13
CA TYR A 70 -12.43 5.62 13.14
C TYR A 70 -11.03 5.96 13.60
N TYR A 71 -10.67 5.43 14.77
CA TYR A 71 -9.31 5.53 15.27
C TYR A 71 -8.45 4.41 14.69
N VAL A 72 -7.60 4.77 13.72
CA VAL A 72 -6.44 3.94 13.36
C VAL A 72 -5.53 3.93 14.59
N GLY A 73 -5.30 2.75 15.19
CA GLY A 73 -4.47 2.62 16.39
C GLY A 73 -3.00 3.02 16.16
N LYS A 74 -2.11 2.74 17.12
CA LYS A 74 -0.66 3.00 16.99
C LYS A 74 -0.04 2.17 15.86
N VAL A 75 -0.17 2.63 14.61
CA VAL A 75 0.58 2.08 13.47
C VAL A 75 1.99 2.64 13.55
N ALA A 76 2.98 1.76 13.74
CA ALA A 76 4.38 2.15 13.66
C ALA A 76 4.77 2.33 12.20
N ILE A 77 5.06 3.56 11.80
CA ILE A 77 5.56 3.85 10.45
C ILE A 77 7.07 3.57 10.44
N PRO A 78 7.57 2.72 9.52
CA PRO A 78 8.99 2.41 9.43
C PRO A 78 9.81 3.64 9.02
N GLU A 79 11.08 3.65 9.40
CA GLU A 79 12.01 4.73 9.03
C GLU A 79 12.31 4.69 7.53
N GLY A 80 12.45 5.87 6.91
CA GLY A 80 12.70 6.05 5.48
C GLY A 80 11.54 6.69 4.71
N PRO A 81 11.69 6.90 3.39
CA PRO A 81 10.66 7.48 2.54
C PRO A 81 9.39 6.63 2.57
N ASN A 82 8.27 7.25 2.94
CA ASN A 82 6.98 6.58 3.03
C ASN A 82 5.87 7.43 2.41
N LYS A 83 4.78 6.78 2.03
CA LYS A 83 3.56 7.41 1.56
C LYS A 83 2.36 6.81 2.27
N PHE A 84 1.60 7.65 2.93
CA PHE A 84 0.36 7.29 3.61
C PHE A 84 -0.83 7.79 2.80
N ILE A 85 -1.82 6.92 2.60
CA ILE A 85 -3.03 7.22 1.85
C ILE A 85 -4.22 6.74 2.69
N VAL A 86 -5.20 7.62 2.85
CA VAL A 86 -6.51 7.28 3.45
C VAL A 86 -7.56 7.50 2.40
N GLU A 87 -8.43 6.52 2.23
CA GLU A 87 -9.54 6.57 1.29
C GLU A 87 -10.82 6.20 2.05
N ALA A 88 -11.88 6.94 1.78
CA ALA A 88 -13.22 6.60 2.25
C ALA A 88 -14.19 6.57 1.06
N SER A 89 -15.20 5.72 1.17
CA SER A 89 -16.26 5.54 0.20
C SER A 89 -17.61 5.67 0.89
N ASN A 90 -18.61 6.17 0.16
CA ASN A 90 -19.95 6.51 0.65
C ASN A 90 -19.93 7.65 1.69
N VAL A 91 -19.16 8.71 1.43
CA VAL A 91 -18.96 9.84 2.33
C VAL A 91 -19.10 11.17 1.59
N GLU A 92 -19.44 12.26 2.30
CA GLU A 92 -19.43 13.63 1.73
C GLU A 92 -18.05 14.27 1.81
N ASP A 93 -17.30 13.99 2.88
CA ASP A 93 -15.96 14.49 3.10
C ASP A 93 -15.11 13.51 3.92
N LEU A 94 -13.82 13.83 4.03
CA LEU A 94 -12.83 13.07 4.78
C LEU A 94 -11.91 14.02 5.54
N GLU A 95 -12.20 14.28 6.81
CA GLU A 95 -11.25 14.94 7.70
C GLU A 95 -10.19 13.96 8.24
N VAL A 96 -8.91 14.34 8.18
CA VAL A 96 -7.80 13.53 8.69
C VAL A 96 -7.06 14.33 9.75
N LYS A 97 -6.90 13.78 10.96
CA LYS A 97 -6.26 14.46 12.10
C LYS A 97 -5.10 13.67 12.66
N THR A 98 -3.92 14.27 12.73
CA THR A 98 -2.74 13.58 13.26
C THR A 98 -2.42 14.07 14.67
N LYS A 99 -1.88 13.18 15.50
CA LYS A 99 -1.46 13.51 16.87
C LYS A 99 0.05 13.32 16.98
N LEU A 100 0.77 14.43 16.85
CA LEU A 100 2.20 14.50 17.16
C LEU A 100 2.37 14.89 18.64
N MET A 101 2.30 16.19 18.95
CA MET A 101 2.33 16.74 20.31
C MET A 101 1.00 17.41 20.69
N PHE A 102 0.37 18.08 19.72
CA PHE A 102 -1.00 18.60 19.76
C PHE A 102 -1.78 18.01 18.58
N TRP A 103 -3.11 18.13 18.61
CA TRP A 103 -3.95 17.67 17.51
C TRP A 103 -3.87 18.66 16.34
N LEU A 104 -3.50 18.16 15.17
CA LEU A 104 -3.42 18.95 13.93
C LEU A 104 -4.30 18.31 12.85
N THR A 105 -5.20 19.09 12.25
CA THR A 105 -5.91 18.67 11.04
C THR A 105 -4.91 18.63 9.89
N ALA A 106 -4.76 17.45 9.30
CA ALA A 106 -3.81 17.18 8.22
C ALA A 106 -4.46 17.37 6.83
N GLY A 107 -5.77 17.19 6.71
CA GLY A 107 -6.54 17.48 5.51
C GLY A 107 -8.05 17.32 5.69
N HIS A 108 -8.83 17.91 4.77
CA HIS A 108 -10.29 17.81 4.75
C HIS A 108 -10.89 17.67 3.32
N PRO A 109 -10.38 16.78 2.45
CA PRO A 109 -10.92 16.65 1.10
C PRO A 109 -12.42 16.36 1.08
N SER A 110 -13.16 17.13 0.28
CA SER A 110 -14.53 16.80 -0.11
C SER A 110 -14.54 15.58 -1.02
N ALA A 111 -15.63 14.82 -0.97
CA ALA A 111 -15.81 13.66 -1.81
C ALA A 111 -16.22 14.05 -3.24
N THR A 112 -15.71 13.28 -4.19
CA THR A 112 -16.19 13.25 -5.58
C THR A 112 -16.81 11.88 -5.80
N ASP A 113 -18.06 11.83 -6.23
CA ASP A 113 -18.83 10.59 -6.44
C ASP A 113 -18.84 9.67 -5.19
N GLY A 114 -19.01 10.28 -4.02
CA GLY A 114 -19.03 9.58 -2.74
C GLY A 114 -17.66 9.04 -2.29
N LYS A 115 -16.56 9.41 -2.94
CA LYS A 115 -15.21 9.00 -2.59
C LYS A 115 -14.33 10.20 -2.25
N ALA A 116 -13.65 10.12 -1.10
CA ALA A 116 -12.67 11.10 -0.67
C ALA A 116 -11.32 10.41 -0.39
N SER A 117 -10.23 11.09 -0.73
CA SER A 117 -8.88 10.56 -0.56
C SER A 117 -7.93 11.63 -0.04
N TYR A 118 -7.11 11.27 0.95
CA TYR A 118 -6.04 12.08 1.50
C TYR A 118 -4.71 11.35 1.37
N SER A 119 -3.69 12.05 0.88
CA SER A 119 -2.34 11.50 0.70
C SER A 119 -1.30 12.39 1.35
N MET A 120 -0.37 11.79 2.08
CA MET A 120 0.75 12.47 2.72
C MET A 120 2.03 11.66 2.55
N SER A 121 3.13 12.34 2.22
CA SER A 121 4.46 11.73 2.09
C SER A 121 5.33 12.07 3.29
N ASN A 122 6.33 11.22 3.56
CA ASN A 122 7.31 11.40 4.64
C ASN A 122 6.63 11.57 6.02
N VAL A 123 5.66 10.72 6.31
CA VAL A 123 4.97 10.77 7.59
C VAL A 123 5.97 10.47 8.71
N PRO A 124 6.11 11.37 9.71
CA PRO A 124 7.01 11.15 10.83
C PRO A 124 6.62 9.92 11.67
N LYS A 125 7.60 9.33 12.36
CA LYS A 125 7.39 8.27 13.35
C LYS A 125 6.45 8.78 14.46
N GLY A 126 5.22 8.26 14.52
CA GLY A 126 4.20 8.73 15.47
C GLY A 126 2.79 8.21 15.17
N SER A 127 1.85 8.42 16.11
CA SER A 127 0.47 7.89 16.02
C SER A 127 -0.42 8.77 15.15
N LEU A 128 -0.88 8.23 14.02
CA LEU A 128 -1.95 8.83 13.21
C LEU A 128 -3.29 8.43 13.79
N LEU A 129 -4.21 9.38 13.91
CA LEU A 129 -5.61 9.11 14.22
C LEU A 129 -6.45 9.58 13.03
N HIS A 130 -7.70 9.16 12.96
CA HIS A 130 -8.59 9.52 11.87
C HIS A 130 -9.94 9.90 12.49
N LYS A 131 -10.50 11.03 12.06
CA LYS A 131 -11.78 11.56 12.54
C LYS A 131 -12.39 12.35 11.40
N THR A 132 -13.58 11.97 10.95
CA THR A 132 -14.28 12.61 9.83
C THR A 132 -15.71 12.94 10.23
N ASN A 133 -16.33 13.86 9.50
CA ASN A 133 -17.71 14.29 9.64
C ASN A 133 -18.53 13.87 8.40
N ARG A 134 -19.85 14.05 8.54
CA ARG A 134 -20.97 13.94 7.58
C ARG A 134 -21.01 12.78 6.56
N HIS A 135 -22.00 11.94 6.80
CA HIS A 135 -22.62 10.93 5.97
C HIS A 135 -23.56 11.59 4.98
N SER A 136 -23.45 11.20 3.71
CA SER A 136 -24.46 11.49 2.71
C SER A 136 -25.62 10.53 2.96
N PRO A 137 -26.83 11.00 3.34
CA PRO A 137 -28.00 10.15 3.25
C PRO A 137 -28.20 9.82 1.76
N ALA A 138 -28.40 8.54 1.48
CA ALA A 138 -28.86 8.07 0.18
C ALA A 138 -30.31 8.50 -0.08
#